data_AF-A0A6C0HD02-F1
#
_entry.id   AF-A0A6C0HD02-F1
#
_cell.length_a   1.000
_cell.length_b   1.000
_cell.length_c   1.000
_cell.angle_alpha   90.00
_cell.angle_beta   90.00
_cell.angle_gamma   90.00
#
_symmetry.space_group_name_H-M   'P 1'
#
loop_
_entity.id
_entity.type
_entity.pdbx_description
1 polymer ?
#
loop_
_entity_poly.entity_id
_entity_poly.type
_entity_poly.pdbx_seq_one_letter_code
_entity_poly.pdbx_strand_id
1 'polypeptide(L)'
;MEQVKQNYTNLKTYNEQIGPLLDEYKKGYVYYYTNPDNNEYARIFSIASGNITALNKDLFVTTNDIQKNIDDLNVKLATLDTNIKKEKKENDHLVSKLVHIEGKGKGSQVMNSNSKELYKQQYISNWDMVVGILIISGALVTVFRKPNLPAAILPKK
;
A
#
# COMPACT_ATOMS: atom_id res chain seq x y z
N MET A 1 4.97 12.39 9.90
CA MET A 1 5.31 11.06 10.46
C MET A 1 4.40 10.70 11.63
N GLU A 2 4.19 11.59 12.59
CA GLU A 2 3.30 11.35 13.73
C GLU A 2 1.83 11.09 13.33
N GLN A 3 1.29 11.88 12.41
CA GLN A 3 -0.07 11.69 11.89
C GLN A 3 -0.29 10.33 11.20
N VAL A 4 0.72 9.81 10.48
CA VAL A 4 0.63 8.48 9.84
C VAL A 4 0.57 7.36 10.89
N LYS A 5 1.35 7.48 11.98
CA LYS A 5 1.29 6.55 13.11
C LYS A 5 -0.08 6.62 13.79
N GLN A 6 -0.62 7.82 13.96
CA GLN A 6 -1.95 8.00 14.54
C GLN A 6 -3.04 7.35 13.68
N ASN A 7 -3.01 7.56 12.37
CA ASN A 7 -3.97 6.95 11.44
C ASN A 7 -3.91 5.42 11.49
N TYR A 8 -2.70 4.84 11.57
CA TYR A 8 -2.53 3.40 11.73
C TYR A 8 -3.14 2.88 13.03
N THR A 9 -2.88 3.55 14.16
CA THR A 9 -3.47 3.20 15.46
C THR A 9 -5.00 3.28 15.41
N ASN A 10 -5.55 4.34 14.82
CA ASN A 10 -7.00 4.51 14.67
C ASN A 10 -7.62 3.37 13.86
N LEU A 11 -7.03 3.01 12.70
CA LEU A 11 -7.51 1.89 11.88
C LEU A 11 -7.49 0.57 12.63
N LYS A 12 -6.45 0.32 13.43
CA LYS A 12 -6.37 -0.88 14.28
C LYS A 12 -7.52 -0.90 15.29
N THR A 13 -7.75 0.21 15.99
CA THR A 13 -8.86 0.35 16.95
C THR A 13 -10.21 0.12 16.27
N TYR A 14 -10.45 0.71 15.09
CA TYR A 14 -11.71 0.51 14.36
C TYR A 14 -11.93 -0.96 13.97
N ASN A 15 -10.87 -1.63 13.52
CA ASN A 15 -10.93 -3.05 13.18
C ASN A 15 -11.24 -3.94 14.39
N GLU A 16 -10.74 -3.59 15.58
CA GLU A 16 -11.07 -4.29 16.82
C GLU A 16 -12.51 -4.03 17.29
N GLN A 17 -13.02 -2.80 17.07
CA GLN A 17 -14.36 -2.38 17.51
C GLN A 17 -15.50 -2.85 16.60
N ILE A 18 -15.25 -3.02 15.30
CA ILE A 18 -16.32 -3.25 14.32
C ILE A 18 -17.08 -4.57 14.56
N GLY A 19 -16.39 -5.62 15.00
CA GLY A 19 -17.00 -6.92 15.29
C GLY A 19 -18.03 -6.83 16.44
N PRO A 20 -17.61 -6.42 17.65
CA PRO A 20 -18.51 -6.24 18.78
C PRO A 20 -19.68 -5.29 18.48
N LEU A 21 -19.42 -4.14 17.84
CA LEU A 21 -20.47 -3.18 17.52
C LEU A 21 -21.48 -3.73 16.51
N LEU A 22 -21.03 -4.52 15.54
CA LEU A 22 -21.93 -5.17 14.57
C LEU A 22 -22.83 -6.21 15.26
N ASP A 23 -22.30 -6.94 16.23
CA ASP A 23 -23.08 -7.91 17.00
C ASP A 23 -24.11 -7.23 17.89
N GLU A 24 -23.77 -6.12 18.54
CA GLU A 24 -24.72 -5.28 19.29
C GLU A 24 -25.82 -4.73 18.37
N TYR A 25 -25.44 -4.23 17.20
CA TYR A 25 -26.39 -3.73 16.21
C TYR A 25 -27.38 -4.80 15.77
N LYS A 26 -26.89 -5.99 15.41
CA LYS A 26 -27.76 -7.13 15.01
C LYS A 26 -28.73 -7.53 16.12
N LYS A 27 -28.25 -7.63 17.37
CA LYS A 27 -29.10 -7.96 18.52
C LYS A 27 -30.16 -6.89 18.76
N GLY A 28 -29.75 -5.62 18.80
CA GLY A 28 -30.66 -4.49 18.97
C GLY A 28 -31.71 -4.43 17.87
N TYR A 29 -31.30 -4.64 16.62
CA TYR A 29 -32.20 -4.71 15.47
C TYR A 29 -33.26 -5.79 15.67
N VAL A 30 -32.86 -7.03 15.98
CA VAL A 30 -33.80 -8.13 16.19
C VAL A 30 -34.76 -7.81 17.35
N TYR A 31 -34.26 -7.34 18.50
CA TYR A 31 -35.11 -7.03 19.65
C TYR A 31 -36.14 -5.94 19.34
N TYR A 32 -35.72 -4.87 18.67
CA TYR A 32 -36.61 -3.78 18.30
C TYR A 32 -37.70 -4.23 17.32
N TYR A 33 -37.33 -4.93 16.23
CA TYR A 33 -38.31 -5.32 15.21
C TYR A 33 -39.19 -6.51 15.60
N THR A 34 -38.77 -7.33 16.57
CA THR A 34 -39.61 -8.42 17.09
C THR A 34 -40.58 -7.96 18.19
N ASN A 35 -40.28 -6.85 18.87
CA ASN A 35 -41.05 -6.34 20.00
C ASN A 35 -41.10 -4.79 19.96
N PRO A 36 -41.80 -4.21 18.98
CA PRO A 36 -41.74 -2.78 18.69
C PRO A 36 -42.36 -1.89 19.78
N ASP A 37 -43.30 -2.42 20.57
CA ASP A 37 -43.96 -1.69 21.66
C ASP A 37 -43.07 -1.57 22.91
N ASN A 38 -41.90 -2.24 22.92
CA ASN A 38 -40.97 -2.19 24.04
C ASN A 38 -39.97 -1.03 23.86
N ASN A 39 -40.17 0.03 24.63
CA ASN A 39 -39.30 1.22 24.63
C ASN A 39 -37.83 0.92 24.96
N GLU A 40 -37.55 -0.11 25.76
CA GLU A 40 -36.17 -0.47 26.10
C GLU A 40 -35.44 -1.05 24.89
N TYR A 41 -36.11 -1.86 24.06
CA TYR A 41 -35.52 -2.40 22.85
C TYR A 41 -35.30 -1.33 21.79
N ALA A 42 -36.22 -0.35 21.68
CA ALA A 42 -36.02 0.82 20.83
C ALA A 42 -34.77 1.61 21.26
N ARG A 43 -34.55 1.79 22.56
CA ARG A 43 -33.37 2.46 23.11
C ARG A 43 -32.09 1.69 22.80
N ILE A 44 -32.05 0.38 23.03
CA ILE A 44 -30.90 -0.48 22.74
C ILE A 44 -30.52 -0.38 21.26
N PHE A 45 -31.51 -0.49 20.36
CA PHE A 45 -31.26 -0.38 18.92
C PHE A 45 -30.73 1.01 18.54
N SER A 46 -31.33 2.08 19.07
CA SER A 46 -30.88 3.45 18.81
C SER A 46 -29.42 3.67 19.23
N ILE A 47 -29.00 3.11 20.38
CA ILE A 47 -27.61 3.20 20.84
C ILE A 47 -26.68 2.44 19.90
N ALA A 48 -27.00 1.18 19.58
CA ALA A 48 -26.17 0.36 18.72
C ALA A 48 -26.04 0.95 17.30
N SER A 49 -27.13 1.50 16.75
CA SER A 49 -27.13 2.22 15.47
C SER A 49 -26.28 3.50 15.53
N GLY A 50 -26.35 4.23 16.64
CA GLY A 50 -25.50 5.40 16.89
C GLY A 50 -24.02 5.05 16.88
N ASN A 51 -23.63 3.96 17.54
CA ASN A 51 -22.25 3.50 17.62
C ASN A 51 -21.69 3.10 16.23
N ILE A 52 -22.45 2.35 15.43
CA ILE A 52 -22.05 2.01 14.05
C ILE A 52 -21.90 3.27 13.18
N THR A 53 -22.82 4.22 13.32
CA THR A 53 -22.79 5.47 12.56
C THR A 53 -21.57 6.32 12.95
N ALA A 54 -21.25 6.40 14.25
CA ALA A 54 -20.07 7.09 14.74
C ALA A 54 -18.78 6.46 14.20
N LEU A 55 -18.65 5.13 14.29
CA LEU A 55 -17.49 4.41 13.74
C LEU A 55 -17.31 4.68 12.24
N ASN A 56 -18.41 4.68 11.47
CA ASN A 56 -18.36 4.95 10.04
C ASN A 56 -17.87 6.38 9.73
N LYS A 57 -18.34 7.37 10.50
CA LYS A 57 -17.88 8.76 10.37
C LYS A 57 -16.38 8.87 10.65
N ASP A 58 -15.91 8.23 11.73
CA ASP A 58 -14.50 8.26 12.13
C ASP A 58 -13.59 7.59 11.08
N LEU A 59 -14.05 6.48 10.50
CA LEU A 59 -13.37 5.80 9.40
C LEU A 59 -13.31 6.67 8.13
N PHE A 60 -14.38 7.38 7.81
CA PHE A 60 -14.41 8.31 6.68
C PHE A 60 -13.41 9.46 6.87
N VAL A 61 -13.35 10.08 8.06
CA VAL A 61 -12.38 11.13 8.36
C VAL A 61 -10.95 10.60 8.24
N THR A 62 -10.66 9.45 8.84
CA THR A 62 -9.33 8.82 8.78
C THR A 62 -8.93 8.50 7.33
N THR A 63 -9.88 8.04 6.51
CA THR A 63 -9.64 7.77 5.08
C THR A 63 -9.27 9.04 4.32
N ASN A 64 -10.00 10.14 4.55
CA ASN A 64 -9.68 11.43 3.93
C ASN A 64 -8.30 11.95 4.35
N ASP A 65 -7.95 11.79 5.63
CA ASP A 65 -6.62 12.18 6.13
C ASP A 65 -5.51 11.35 5.49
N ILE A 66 -5.72 10.05 5.29
CA ILE A 66 -4.79 9.19 4.55
C ILE A 66 -4.65 9.66 3.11
N GLN A 67 -5.77 9.94 2.42
CA GLN A 67 -5.74 10.41 1.04
C GLN A 67 -4.96 11.73 0.91
N LYS A 68 -5.23 12.69 1.80
CA LYS A 68 -4.50 13.96 1.84
C LYS A 68 -3.00 13.77 2.06
N ASN A 69 -2.61 12.83 2.93
CA ASN A 69 -1.20 12.51 3.16
C ASN A 69 -0.53 11.88 1.92
N ILE A 70 -1.25 11.02 1.19
CA ILE A 70 -0.77 10.46 -0.07
C ILE A 70 -0.55 11.57 -1.10
N ASP A 71 -1.50 12.50 -1.22
CA ASP A 71 -1.40 13.61 -2.17
C ASP A 71 -0.19 14.52 -1.85
N ASP A 72 0.01 14.86 -0.58
CA ASP A 72 1.19 15.63 -0.14
C ASP A 72 2.52 14.90 -0.41
N LEU A 73 2.56 13.59 -0.18
CA LEU A 73 3.73 12.77 -0.51
C LEU A 73 4.01 12.76 -2.01
N ASN A 74 2.98 12.63 -2.84
CA ASN A 74 3.13 12.66 -4.30
C ASN A 74 3.69 14.00 -4.79
N VAL A 75 3.22 15.12 -4.25
CA VAL A 75 3.75 16.45 -4.58
C VAL A 75 5.23 16.57 -4.18
N LYS A 76 5.59 16.11 -2.99
CA LYS A 76 6.98 16.11 -2.51
C LYS A 76 7.87 15.23 -3.37
N LEU A 77 7.42 14.04 -3.75
CA LEU A 77 8.14 13.13 -4.64
C LEU A 77 8.35 13.75 -6.03
N ALA A 78 7.34 14.38 -6.62
CA ALA A 78 7.45 15.05 -7.90
C ALA A 78 8.45 16.22 -7.86
N THR A 79 8.46 16.97 -6.76
CA THR A 79 9.42 18.06 -6.54
C THR A 79 10.84 17.51 -6.38
N LEU A 80 11.02 16.43 -5.62
CA LEU A 80 12.31 15.78 -5.43
C LEU A 80 12.85 15.22 -6.75
N ASP A 81 12.03 14.56 -7.56
CA ASP A 81 12.41 14.06 -8.88
C ASP A 81 12.86 15.21 -9.81
N THR A 82 12.14 16.33 -9.79
CA THR A 82 12.52 17.53 -10.54
C THR A 82 13.87 18.08 -10.09
N ASN A 83 14.11 18.14 -8.78
CA ASN A 83 15.38 18.60 -8.22
C ASN A 83 16.53 17.65 -8.56
N ILE A 84 16.33 16.33 -8.44
CA ILE A 84 17.32 15.31 -8.82
C ILE A 84 17.70 15.45 -10.30
N LYS A 85 16.70 15.63 -11.19
CA LYS A 85 16.96 15.85 -12.62
C LYS A 85 17.76 17.13 -12.88
N LYS A 86 17.46 18.20 -12.16
CA LYS A 86 18.19 19.47 -12.25
C LYS A 86 19.64 19.31 -11.78
N GLU A 87 19.85 18.72 -10.59
CA GLU A 87 21.18 18.49 -10.03
C GLU A 87 22.01 17.55 -10.91
N LYS A 88 21.39 16.50 -11.47
CA LYS A 88 22.08 15.60 -12.42
C LYS A 88 22.53 16.36 -13.67
N LYS A 89 21.67 17.19 -14.25
CA LYS A 89 22.02 18.02 -15.42
C LYS A 89 23.15 18.99 -15.10
N GLU A 90 23.13 19.60 -13.92
CA GLU A 90 24.17 20.52 -13.47
C GLU A 90 25.50 19.78 -13.22
N ASN A 91 25.45 18.60 -12.60
CA ASN A 91 26.61 17.74 -12.41
C ASN A 91 27.20 17.30 -13.76
N ASP A 92 26.39 16.86 -14.72
CA ASP A 92 26.84 16.47 -16.06
C ASP A 92 27.56 17.64 -16.77
N HIS A 93 27.03 18.86 -16.61
CA HIS A 93 27.66 20.06 -17.13
C HIS A 93 28.98 20.41 -16.43
N LEU A 94 29.06 20.29 -15.11
CA LEU A 94 30.29 20.50 -14.33
C LEU A 94 31.35 19.45 -14.68
N VAL A 95 30.96 18.18 -14.80
CA VAL A 95 31.84 17.09 -15.26
C VAL A 95 32.34 17.38 -16.67
N SER A 96 31.49 17.82 -17.59
CA SER A 96 31.93 18.18 -18.95
C SER A 96 32.94 19.34 -18.92
N LYS A 97 32.72 20.37 -18.10
CA LYS A 97 33.69 21.47 -17.92
C LYS A 97 35.00 20.97 -17.32
N LEU A 98 34.93 20.11 -16.32
CA LEU A 98 36.10 19.51 -15.67
C LEU A 98 36.89 18.68 -16.67
N VAL A 99 36.25 17.82 -17.48
CA VAL A 99 36.90 17.05 -18.55
C VAL A 99 37.54 17.96 -19.59
N HIS A 100 36.92 19.10 -19.92
CA HIS A 100 37.51 20.06 -20.85
C HIS A 100 38.75 20.75 -20.25
N ILE A 101 38.71 21.10 -18.96
CA ILE A 101 39.84 21.72 -18.23
C ILE A 101 40.97 20.71 -17.98
N GLU A 102 40.65 19.48 -17.61
CA GLU A 102 41.59 18.35 -17.43
C GLU A 102 41.97 17.66 -18.75
N GLY A 103 41.46 18.19 -19.87
CA GLY A 103 41.68 17.80 -21.25
C GLY A 103 43.11 18.03 -21.76
N LYS A 104 44.10 17.67 -20.94
CA LYS A 104 45.42 17.22 -21.37
C LYS A 104 45.88 15.89 -20.73
N GLY A 105 45.10 15.18 -19.90
CA GLY A 105 45.56 13.86 -19.42
C GLY A 105 44.64 12.91 -18.66
N LYS A 106 43.49 13.31 -18.09
CA LYS A 106 42.71 12.43 -17.16
C LYS A 106 41.26 12.13 -17.54
N GLY A 107 40.73 12.70 -18.62
CA GLY A 107 39.32 12.53 -19.03
C GLY A 107 38.86 11.09 -19.30
N SER A 108 39.76 10.17 -19.67
CA SER A 108 39.39 8.76 -19.91
C SER A 108 39.03 8.00 -18.62
N GLN A 109 39.57 8.42 -17.48
CA GLN A 109 39.39 7.73 -16.21
C GLN A 109 37.98 7.93 -15.65
N VAL A 110 37.42 9.14 -15.80
CA VAL A 110 36.05 9.49 -15.42
C VAL A 110 35.03 8.84 -16.37
N MET A 111 35.33 8.78 -17.66
CA MET A 111 34.48 8.09 -18.63
C MET A 111 34.40 6.57 -18.37
N ASN A 112 35.51 5.98 -17.92
CA ASN A 112 35.58 4.57 -17.56
C ASN A 112 34.80 4.24 -16.27
N SER A 113 34.83 5.11 -15.25
CA SER A 113 34.03 4.90 -14.03
C SER A 113 32.53 4.98 -14.31
N ASN A 114 32.09 6.00 -15.05
CA ASN A 114 30.68 6.17 -15.42
C ASN A 114 30.17 5.01 -16.28
N SER A 115 30.99 4.51 -17.20
CA SER A 115 30.64 3.33 -18.01
C SER A 115 30.41 2.11 -17.12
N LYS A 116 31.29 1.84 -16.15
CA LYS A 116 31.15 0.71 -15.22
C LYS A 116 29.90 0.81 -14.35
N GLU A 117 29.52 2.01 -13.92
CA GLU A 117 28.31 2.22 -13.12
C GLU A 117 27.04 1.98 -13.93
N LEU A 118 26.99 2.45 -15.19
CA LEU A 118 25.92 2.15 -16.14
C LEU A 118 25.76 0.63 -16.36
N TYR A 119 26.87 -0.09 -16.52
CA TYR A 119 26.84 -1.55 -16.64
C TYR A 119 26.28 -2.24 -15.39
N LYS A 120 26.65 -1.78 -14.19
CA LYS A 120 26.10 -2.33 -12.94
C LYS A 120 24.59 -2.08 -12.82
N GLN A 121 24.14 -0.88 -13.19
CA GLN A 121 22.72 -0.53 -13.12
C GLN A 121 21.89 -1.40 -14.09
N GLN A 122 22.39 -1.63 -15.30
CA GLN A 122 21.73 -2.49 -16.27
C GLN A 122 21.72 -3.96 -15.86
N TYR A 123 22.80 -4.43 -15.22
CA TYR A 123 22.87 -5.77 -14.65
C TYR A 123 21.82 -6.00 -13.56
N ILE A 124 21.66 -5.04 -12.63
CA ILE A 124 20.64 -5.11 -11.58
C ILE A 124 19.22 -5.09 -12.17
N SER A 125 18.97 -4.21 -13.15
CA SER A 125 17.66 -4.11 -13.81
C SER A 125 17.28 -5.41 -14.54
N ASN A 126 18.25 -6.08 -15.18
CA ASN A 126 18.01 -7.35 -15.85
C ASN A 126 17.71 -8.47 -14.84
N TRP A 127 18.42 -8.50 -13.71
CA TRP A 127 18.15 -9.47 -12.64
C TRP A 127 16.78 -9.28 -12.01
N ASP A 128 16.38 -8.03 -11.76
CA ASP A 128 15.06 -7.71 -11.23
C ASP A 128 13.94 -8.19 -12.18
N MET A 129 14.13 -8.02 -13.49
CA MET A 129 13.19 -8.52 -14.50
C MET A 129 13.06 -10.05 -14.48
N VAL A 130 14.17 -10.78 -14.33
CA VAL A 130 14.14 -12.25 -14.22
C VAL A 130 13.41 -12.68 -12.95
N VAL A 131 13.69 -12.05 -11.81
CA VAL A 131 13.03 -12.36 -10.54
C VAL A 131 11.53 -12.07 -10.63
N GLY A 132 11.14 -10.95 -11.22
CA GLY A 132 9.73 -10.60 -11.46
C GLY A 132 8.99 -11.65 -12.30
N ILE A 133 9.60 -12.13 -13.40
CA ILE A 133 9.03 -13.19 -14.24
C ILE A 133 8.85 -14.49 -13.45
N LEU A 134 9.82 -14.88 -12.61
CA LEU A 134 9.74 -16.08 -11.79
C LEU A 134 8.63 -16.00 -10.73
N ILE A 135 8.47 -14.85 -10.09
CA ILE A 135 7.41 -14.62 -9.09
C ILE A 135 6.03 -14.72 -9.74
N ILE A 136 5.82 -14.03 -10.87
CA ILE A 136 4.55 -14.06 -11.59
C ILE A 136 4.24 -15.48 -12.10
N SER A 137 5.23 -16.15 -12.67
CA SER A 137 5.06 -17.53 -13.15
C SER A 137 4.73 -18.50 -12.00
N GLY A 138 5.40 -18.34 -10.85
CA GLY A 138 5.10 -19.11 -9.64
C GLY A 138 3.69 -18.86 -9.12
N ALA A 139 3.26 -17.60 -9.06
CA ALA A 139 1.92 -17.22 -8.64
C ALA A 139 0.83 -17.77 -9.58
N LEU A 140 1.07 -17.75 -10.89
CA LEU A 140 0.15 -18.37 -11.86
C LEU A 140 0.06 -19.89 -11.63
N VAL A 141 1.18 -20.57 -11.40
CA VAL A 141 1.16 -22.01 -11.12
C VAL A 141 0.44 -22.33 -9.82
N THR A 142 0.58 -21.52 -8.76
CA THR A 142 -0.12 -21.77 -7.49
C THR A 142 -1.62 -21.51 -7.60
N VAL A 143 -2.03 -20.47 -8.33
CA VAL A 143 -3.45 -20.12 -8.52
C VAL A 143 -4.18 -21.13 -9.42
N PHE A 144 -3.52 -21.63 -10.48
CA PHE A 144 -4.14 -22.52 -11.46
C PHE A 144 -3.91 -24.02 -11.21
N ARG A 145 -3.28 -24.41 -10.09
CA ARG A 145 -3.20 -25.81 -9.67
C ARG A 145 -4.59 -26.31 -9.24
N LYS A 146 -5.15 -27.27 -9.99
CA LYS A 146 -6.44 -27.91 -9.67
C LYS A 146 -6.38 -28.59 -8.28
N PRO A 147 -7.42 -28.50 -7.45
CA PRO A 147 -7.48 -29.24 -6.19
C PRO A 147 -7.60 -30.74 -6.48
N ASN A 148 -6.78 -31.54 -5.80
CA ASN A 148 -6.92 -33.00 -5.77
C ASN A 148 -8.23 -33.33 -5.07
N LEU A 149 -9.31 -33.56 -5.83
CA LEU A 149 -10.56 -34.10 -5.30
C LEU A 149 -10.28 -35.52 -4.76
N PRO A 150 -10.59 -35.82 -3.50
CA PRO A 150 -10.46 -37.17 -2.98
C PRO A 150 -11.36 -38.12 -3.77
N ALA A 151 -10.80 -39.28 -4.16
CA ALA A 151 -11.51 -40.29 -4.93
C ALA A 151 -12.81 -40.68 -4.23
N ALA A 152 -13.93 -40.47 -4.91
CA ALA A 152 -15.25 -40.86 -4.44
C ALA A 152 -15.26 -42.34 -4.05
N ILE A 153 -15.75 -42.63 -2.85
CA ILE A 153 -16.03 -43.97 -2.35
C ILE A 153 -17.16 -44.53 -3.22
N LEU A 154 -16.84 -45.44 -4.14
CA LEU A 154 -17.86 -46.20 -4.88
C LEU A 154 -18.43 -47.29 -3.94
N PRO A 155 -19.77 -47.42 -3.82
CA PRO A 155 -20.36 -48.50 -3.05
C PRO A 155 -20.16 -49.85 -3.77
N LYS A 156 -19.61 -50.83 -3.05
CA LYS A 156 -19.56 -52.23 -3.52
C LYS A 156 -20.97 -52.82 -3.49
N LYS A 157 -21.36 -53.43 -4.61
CA LYS A 157 -22.51 -54.36 -4.71
C LYS A 157 -22.25 -55.62 -3.90
#